data_AF-A0A1E7EZJ2-F1
#
_entry.id   AF-A0A1E7EZJ2-F1
#
_cell.length_a   1.000
_cell.length_b   1.000
_cell.length_c   1.000
_cell.angle_alpha   90.00
_cell.angle_beta   90.00
_cell.angle_gamma   90.00
#
_symmetry.space_group_name_H-M   'P 1'
#
loop_
_entity.id
_entity.type
_entity.pdbx_description
1 polymer ?
#
loop_
_entity_poly.entity_id
_entity_poly.type
_entity_poly.pdbx_seq_one_letter_code
_entity_poly.pdbx_strand_id
1 'polypeptide(L)'
;MDSLMPMLFFGGGFRGGGRSKKSKKKQKKENWFEELDAGQCKELCKAVKVKCSGTKKDIIERLLDQEFLVQYAINFKGYMVKIDALKDECRKRMLQVSGNKFELVLRIVQHEHGTGGDTLKRAATSIVVDETSGIETHVAKKRKPSKPSPSTMYTRIQKKIRSCSQKKYQSHWGSKSHAPDVCYFVHSLLESLDNYTKTDPKLVVDGCYAIVSSFVENFDDFDRPGYCENLEMSVDTIVKYAVDDIPRNLVSSNDLDKLANIMIELQNVGSSYGLFDDYEEFDMKKSANLIRNGRDSEEEEEYKKPAAAVAVPSAAAIVQAPISKKLNGSPDTAATEASM
;
A
#
# COMPACT_ATOMS: atom_id res chain seq x y z
N MET A 1 -58.49 44.51 -18.89
CA MET A 1 -58.05 44.49 -20.30
C MET A 1 -57.04 45.61 -20.46
N ASP A 2 -56.02 45.38 -21.28
CA ASP A 2 -54.86 46.25 -21.58
C ASP A 2 -53.75 46.17 -20.50
N SER A 3 -52.86 45.18 -20.51
CA SER A 3 -51.79 44.88 -21.49
C SER A 3 -50.75 45.98 -21.63
N LEU A 4 -49.83 46.05 -20.67
CA LEU A 4 -48.56 46.76 -20.78
C LEU A 4 -47.43 45.79 -20.45
N MET A 5 -46.82 45.23 -21.50
CA MET A 5 -45.54 44.54 -21.43
C MET A 5 -44.40 45.57 -21.50
N PRO A 6 -43.47 45.60 -20.54
CA PRO A 6 -42.19 46.27 -20.73
C PRO A 6 -41.24 45.39 -21.56
N MET A 7 -40.68 45.99 -22.61
CA MET A 7 -39.70 45.37 -23.50
C MET A 7 -38.47 44.88 -22.73
N LEU A 8 -38.15 43.59 -22.90
CA LEU A 8 -36.84 43.02 -22.58
C LEU A 8 -35.82 43.54 -23.62
N PHE A 9 -34.98 44.49 -23.22
CA PHE A 9 -33.78 44.84 -23.96
C PHE A 9 -32.78 43.68 -23.87
N PHE A 10 -32.50 43.05 -25.01
CA PHE A 10 -31.35 42.17 -25.21
C PHE A 10 -30.06 43.00 -25.08
N GLY A 11 -29.46 42.97 -23.88
CA GLY A 11 -28.10 43.46 -23.66
C GLY A 11 -27.10 42.56 -24.39
N GLY A 12 -26.66 43.04 -25.56
CA GLY A 12 -25.64 42.43 -26.40
C GLY A 12 -24.34 42.15 -25.62
N GLY A 13 -23.77 40.97 -25.88
CA GLY A 13 -22.62 40.44 -25.18
C GLY A 13 -21.35 41.27 -25.35
N PHE A 14 -20.77 41.69 -24.23
CA PHE A 14 -19.35 41.99 -24.14
C PHE A 14 -18.59 40.70 -23.86
N ARG A 15 -18.30 39.92 -24.91
CA ARG A 15 -17.21 38.93 -24.87
C ARG A 15 -15.89 39.69 -24.88
N GLY A 16 -15.52 40.22 -23.72
CA GLY A 16 -14.19 40.74 -23.45
C GLY A 16 -13.21 39.59 -23.60
N GLY A 17 -12.62 39.45 -24.78
CA GLY A 17 -11.51 38.55 -25.06
C GLY A 17 -10.35 38.91 -24.12
N GLY A 18 -10.32 38.23 -22.97
CA GLY A 18 -9.24 38.31 -22.01
C GLY A 18 -7.96 37.83 -22.68
N ARG A 19 -7.24 38.75 -23.30
CA ARG A 19 -5.84 38.53 -23.70
C ARG A 19 -5.10 38.09 -22.45
N SER A 20 -4.85 36.79 -22.34
CA SER A 20 -4.00 36.23 -21.31
C SER A 20 -2.67 36.97 -21.39
N LYS A 21 -2.39 37.86 -20.42
CA LYS A 21 -1.11 38.55 -20.32
C LYS A 21 -0.04 37.47 -20.33
N LYS A 22 0.73 37.38 -21.44
CA LYS A 22 1.92 36.53 -21.51
C LYS A 22 2.75 36.84 -20.27
N SER A 23 2.84 35.89 -19.35
CA SER A 23 3.66 36.03 -18.17
C SER A 23 5.09 36.26 -18.65
N LYS A 24 5.66 37.42 -18.33
CA LYS A 24 7.07 37.69 -18.62
C LYS A 24 7.89 36.55 -18.00
N LYS A 25 8.70 35.87 -18.82
CA LYS A 25 9.63 34.84 -18.33
C LYS A 25 10.43 35.47 -17.19
N LYS A 26 10.28 34.94 -15.98
CA LYS A 26 11.03 35.43 -14.82
C LYS A 26 12.51 35.24 -15.13
N GLN A 27 13.28 36.33 -15.03
CA GLN A 27 14.74 36.25 -15.11
C GLN A 27 15.22 35.26 -14.06
N LYS A 28 16.15 34.39 -14.45
CA LYS A 28 16.73 33.40 -13.54
C LYS A 28 17.51 34.17 -12.48
N LYS A 29 17.19 33.91 -11.21
CA LYS A 29 17.86 34.53 -10.07
C LYS A 29 19.29 34.02 -9.99
N GLU A 30 20.24 34.92 -9.76
CA GLU A 30 21.67 34.59 -9.71
C GLU A 30 22.06 33.97 -8.36
N ASN A 31 21.26 34.23 -7.31
CA ASN A 31 21.47 33.76 -5.95
C ASN A 31 20.32 32.86 -5.50
N TRP A 32 20.66 31.68 -4.97
CA TRP A 32 19.70 30.74 -4.41
C TRP A 32 18.87 31.33 -3.24
N PHE A 33 19.44 32.22 -2.41
CA PHE A 33 18.70 32.88 -1.33
C PHE A 33 17.54 33.75 -1.82
N GLU A 34 17.59 34.24 -3.06
CA GLU A 34 16.47 34.97 -3.62
C GLU A 34 15.27 34.06 -3.92
N GLU A 35 15.49 32.76 -4.13
CA GLU A 35 14.46 31.76 -4.36
C GLU A 35 13.74 31.35 -3.08
N LEU A 36 14.41 31.43 -1.92
CA LEU A 36 13.84 31.12 -0.61
C LEU A 36 12.73 32.11 -0.23
N ASP A 37 11.81 31.72 0.64
CA ASP A 37 10.87 32.68 1.24
C ASP A 37 11.55 33.54 2.32
N ALA A 38 10.89 34.62 2.77
CA ALA A 38 11.46 35.51 3.77
C ALA A 38 11.59 34.84 5.17
N GLY A 39 10.79 33.82 5.47
CA GLY A 39 10.86 33.06 6.71
C GLY A 39 12.10 32.18 6.75
N GLN A 40 12.36 31.45 5.67
CA GLN A 40 13.53 30.61 5.43
C GLN A 40 14.83 31.41 5.52
N CYS A 41 14.89 32.61 4.91
CA CYS A 41 16.05 33.49 5.07
C CYS A 41 16.27 33.88 6.54
N LYS A 42 15.20 34.17 7.29
CA LYS A 42 15.31 34.48 8.73
C LYS A 42 15.75 33.28 9.55
N GLU A 43 15.31 32.07 9.22
CA GLU A 43 15.75 30.84 9.90
C GLU A 43 17.25 30.61 9.70
N LEU A 44 17.78 30.82 8.49
CA LEU A 44 19.22 30.78 8.23
C LEU A 44 19.96 31.86 9.02
N CYS A 45 19.44 33.09 9.06
CA CYS A 45 20.03 34.15 9.87
C CYS A 45 20.08 33.79 11.37
N LYS A 46 18.99 33.22 11.91
CA LYS A 46 18.96 32.73 13.29
C LYS A 46 20.00 31.63 13.52
N ALA A 47 20.14 30.72 12.56
CA ALA A 47 21.10 29.62 12.64
C ALA A 47 22.56 30.11 12.70
N VAL A 48 22.89 31.18 11.97
CA VAL A 48 24.22 31.83 12.00
C VAL A 48 24.34 32.89 13.11
N LYS A 49 23.30 33.09 13.93
CA LYS A 49 23.22 34.12 14.99
C LYS A 49 23.39 35.56 14.47
N VAL A 50 22.91 35.85 13.25
CA VAL A 50 22.91 37.21 12.67
C VAL A 50 21.54 37.88 12.76
N LYS A 51 21.53 39.22 12.72
CA LYS A 51 20.30 40.02 12.88
C LYS A 51 19.30 39.76 11.75
N CYS A 52 18.06 39.42 12.12
CA CYS A 52 16.99 39.01 11.20
C CYS A 52 15.99 40.13 10.81
N SER A 53 16.32 41.41 11.04
CA SER A 53 15.41 42.55 10.83
C SER A 53 15.58 43.21 9.45
N GLY A 54 14.54 43.83 8.91
CA GLY A 54 14.60 44.59 7.66
C GLY A 54 13.88 43.89 6.50
N THR A 55 14.12 44.39 5.28
CA THR A 55 13.54 43.81 4.06
C THR A 55 14.23 42.50 3.69
N LYS A 56 13.61 41.70 2.82
CA LYS A 56 14.23 40.45 2.33
C LYS A 56 15.60 40.70 1.69
N LYS A 57 15.79 41.83 1.01
CA LYS A 57 17.07 42.19 0.39
C LYS A 57 18.16 42.36 1.45
N ASP A 58 17.87 43.13 2.50
CA ASP A 58 18.80 43.36 3.62
C ASP A 58 19.17 42.05 4.32
N ILE A 59 18.23 41.12 4.43
CA ILE A 59 18.47 39.78 5.02
C ILE A 59 19.39 38.96 4.11
N ILE A 60 19.17 38.98 2.79
CA ILE A 60 20.01 38.26 1.82
C ILE A 60 21.43 38.82 1.80
N GLU A 61 21.58 40.16 1.82
CA GLU A 61 22.88 40.82 1.89
C GLU A 61 23.68 40.36 3.10
N ARG A 62 23.05 40.35 4.30
CA ARG A 62 23.70 39.83 5.51
C ARG A 62 24.04 38.35 5.46
N LEU A 63 23.25 37.53 4.76
CA LEU A 63 23.57 36.12 4.56
C LEU A 63 24.75 35.94 3.60
N LEU A 64 24.89 36.81 2.61
CA LEU A 64 26.02 36.82 1.68
C LEU A 64 27.31 37.34 2.33
N ASP A 65 27.21 38.19 3.36
CA ASP A 65 28.36 38.61 4.16
C ASP A 65 28.96 37.45 4.99
N GLN A 66 28.22 36.35 5.16
CA GLN A 66 28.71 35.17 5.88
C GLN A 66 29.48 34.24 4.92
N GLU A 67 30.81 34.25 5.00
CA GLU A 67 31.69 33.43 4.14
C GLU A 67 31.27 31.96 4.04
N PHE A 68 30.88 31.36 5.18
CA PHE A 68 30.42 29.97 5.25
C PHE A 68 29.15 29.70 4.42
N LEU A 69 28.28 30.69 4.25
CA LEU A 69 27.02 30.55 3.53
C LEU A 69 27.14 30.86 2.03
N VAL A 70 28.14 31.63 1.63
CA VAL A 70 28.36 32.03 0.23
C VAL A 70 28.45 30.83 -0.70
N GLN A 71 29.10 29.74 -0.25
CA GLN A 71 29.22 28.49 -1.02
C GLN A 71 27.85 27.88 -1.40
N TYR A 72 26.81 28.08 -0.59
CA TYR A 72 25.46 27.57 -0.87
C TYR A 72 24.61 28.53 -1.73
N ALA A 73 24.99 29.82 -1.76
CA ALA A 73 24.28 30.90 -2.42
C ALA A 73 24.54 30.96 -3.94
N ILE A 74 25.77 30.68 -4.36
CA ILE A 74 26.24 30.89 -5.74
C ILE A 74 25.54 29.91 -6.70
N ASN A 75 24.75 30.45 -7.63
CA ASN A 75 24.15 29.70 -8.75
C ASN A 75 24.85 30.04 -10.07
N PHE A 76 26.18 30.05 -10.06
CA PHE A 76 26.95 30.42 -11.25
C PHE A 76 27.11 29.22 -12.19
N LYS A 77 26.58 29.32 -13.42
CA LYS A 77 26.84 28.44 -14.58
C LYS A 77 27.02 26.92 -14.30
N GLY A 78 26.24 26.35 -13.38
CA GLY A 78 26.25 24.90 -13.09
C GLY A 78 27.06 24.47 -11.86
N TYR A 79 27.72 25.41 -11.16
CA TYR A 79 28.43 25.17 -9.90
C TYR A 79 27.52 25.22 -8.67
N MET A 80 26.20 25.05 -8.84
CA MET A 80 25.30 24.97 -7.70
C MET A 80 25.58 23.68 -6.94
N VAL A 81 25.79 23.77 -5.62
CA VAL A 81 25.91 22.61 -4.75
C VAL A 81 24.68 21.72 -4.95
N LYS A 82 24.92 20.53 -5.52
CA LYS A 82 23.88 19.55 -5.82
C LYS A 82 23.32 19.01 -4.50
N ILE A 83 22.04 18.62 -4.51
CA ILE A 83 21.39 18.03 -3.34
C ILE A 83 22.16 16.81 -2.84
N ASP A 84 22.74 16.00 -3.72
CA ASP A 84 23.50 14.82 -3.33
C ASP A 84 24.77 15.16 -2.55
N ALA A 85 25.46 16.25 -2.91
CA ALA A 85 26.61 16.74 -2.16
C ALA A 85 26.21 17.22 -0.75
N LEU A 86 25.07 17.90 -0.62
CA LEU A 86 24.53 18.29 0.70
C LEU A 86 24.15 17.06 1.52
N LYS A 87 23.58 16.03 0.90
CA LYS A 87 23.28 14.76 1.57
C LYS A 87 24.54 14.06 2.05
N ASP A 88 25.61 14.06 1.27
CA ASP A 88 26.92 13.56 1.68
C ASP A 88 27.51 14.35 2.85
N GLU A 89 27.39 15.68 2.82
CA GLU A 89 27.82 16.52 3.94
C GLU A 89 27.01 16.25 5.21
N CYS A 90 25.69 16.10 5.11
CA CYS A 90 24.85 15.66 6.23
C CYS A 90 25.28 14.29 6.76
N ARG A 91 25.58 13.31 5.89
CA ARG A 91 26.08 11.99 6.30
C ARG A 91 27.40 12.08 7.06
N LYS A 92 28.36 12.85 6.54
CA LYS A 92 29.67 13.08 7.18
C LYS A 92 29.53 13.67 8.58
N ARG A 93 28.52 14.52 8.80
CA ARG A 93 28.21 15.18 10.07
C ARG A 93 27.19 14.41 10.93
N MET A 94 26.82 13.17 10.56
CA MET A 94 25.82 12.34 11.26
C MET A 94 24.42 13.00 11.40
N LEU A 95 24.08 13.89 10.47
CA LEU A 95 22.81 14.60 10.41
C LEU A 95 21.77 13.83 9.60
N GLN A 96 20.48 14.08 9.87
CA GLN A 96 19.38 13.56 9.06
C GLN A 96 19.47 14.03 7.59
N VAL A 97 19.34 13.08 6.65
CA VAL A 97 19.60 13.27 5.20
C VAL A 97 18.30 13.51 4.38
N SER A 98 17.14 13.59 5.03
CA SER A 98 15.85 13.81 4.36
C SER A 98 15.55 15.30 4.15
N GLY A 99 14.64 15.64 3.23
CA GLY A 99 14.17 17.01 3.05
C GLY A 99 14.63 17.67 1.75
N ASN A 100 14.21 18.91 1.57
CA ASN A 100 14.60 19.74 0.43
C ASN A 100 15.99 20.38 0.64
N LYS A 101 16.50 21.11 -0.37
CA LYS A 101 17.81 21.79 -0.30
C LYS A 101 17.92 22.72 0.90
N PHE A 102 16.86 23.46 1.20
CA PHE A 102 16.81 24.41 2.32
C PHE A 102 17.00 23.70 3.67
N GLU A 103 16.24 22.64 3.93
CA GLU A 103 16.33 21.88 5.17
C GLU A 103 17.71 21.25 5.39
N LEU A 104 18.35 20.77 4.32
CA LEU A 104 19.71 20.20 4.40
C LEU A 104 20.74 21.28 4.76
N VAL A 105 20.73 22.43 4.07
CA VAL A 105 21.62 23.55 4.37
C VAL A 105 21.38 24.07 5.79
N LEU A 106 20.12 24.24 6.20
CA LEU A 106 19.78 24.70 7.55
C LEU A 106 20.36 23.78 8.63
N ARG A 107 20.26 22.45 8.48
CA ARG A 107 20.84 21.51 9.44
C ARG A 107 22.37 21.58 9.48
N ILE A 108 23.02 21.71 8.33
CA ILE A 108 24.48 21.85 8.26
C ILE A 108 24.92 23.12 8.98
N VAL A 109 24.24 24.25 8.72
CA VAL A 109 24.51 25.54 9.36
C VAL A 109 24.25 25.48 10.86
N GLN A 110 23.13 24.88 11.28
CA GLN A 110 22.79 24.73 12.70
C GLN A 110 23.80 23.86 13.45
N HIS A 111 24.33 22.82 12.81
CA HIS A 111 25.38 21.98 13.36
C HIS A 111 26.70 22.76 13.50
N GLU A 112 27.09 23.52 12.48
CA GLU A 112 28.32 24.33 12.48
C GLU A 112 28.31 25.41 13.59
N HIS A 113 27.17 26.08 13.76
CA HIS A 113 27.04 27.19 14.72
C HIS A 113 26.46 26.78 16.08
N GLY A 114 26.18 25.49 16.27
CA GLY A 114 25.60 24.93 17.51
C GLY A 114 24.21 25.48 17.85
N THR A 115 23.43 25.92 16.86
CA THR A 115 22.11 26.58 17.06
C THR A 115 20.91 25.66 16.92
N GLY A 116 21.13 24.38 16.58
CA GLY A 116 20.04 23.42 16.38
C GLY A 116 19.56 22.68 17.64
N GLY A 117 20.29 22.75 18.76
CA GLY A 117 19.92 22.06 20.02
C GLY A 117 19.49 20.59 19.82
N ASP A 118 18.49 20.14 20.59
CA ASP A 118 17.87 18.80 20.47
C ASP A 118 17.07 18.59 19.17
N THR A 119 16.86 19.66 18.38
CA THR A 119 16.13 19.57 17.10
C THR A 119 16.99 19.05 15.95
N LEU A 120 18.32 19.01 16.13
CA LEU A 120 19.23 18.26 15.26
C LEU A 120 19.06 16.77 15.52
N LYS A 121 17.98 16.20 14.97
CA LYS A 121 17.78 14.75 14.96
C LYS A 121 18.98 14.10 14.29
N ARG A 122 19.81 13.43 15.09
CA ARG A 122 20.87 12.57 14.57
C ARG A 122 20.22 11.49 13.71
N ALA A 123 20.86 11.13 12.60
CA ALA A 123 20.37 10.02 11.81
C ALA A 123 20.31 8.76 12.71
N ALA A 124 19.24 7.97 12.62
CA ALA A 124 19.17 6.68 13.31
C ALA A 124 20.14 5.70 12.64
N THR A 125 21.42 5.78 13.01
CA THR A 125 22.49 4.92 12.50
C THR A 125 22.74 3.79 13.48
N SER A 126 22.89 2.57 12.97
CA SER A 126 23.53 1.47 13.71
C SER A 126 25.01 1.45 13.33
N ILE A 127 25.87 1.32 14.32
CA ILE A 127 27.31 1.10 14.10
C ILE A 127 27.46 -0.36 13.68
N VAL A 128 27.95 -0.58 12.46
CA VAL A 128 28.37 -1.91 11.98
C VAL A 128 29.89 -1.87 11.94
N VAL A 129 30.52 -2.65 12.81
CA VAL A 129 31.97 -2.84 12.80
C VAL A 129 32.26 -3.92 11.77
N ASP A 130 33.02 -3.58 10.73
CA ASP A 130 33.51 -4.57 9.77
C ASP A 130 34.61 -5.39 10.46
N GLU A 131 34.34 -6.68 10.69
CA GLU A 131 35.22 -7.61 11.42
C GLU A 131 36.61 -7.73 10.77
N THR A 132 36.71 -7.48 9.48
CA THR A 132 37.94 -7.60 8.69
C THR A 132 38.86 -6.39 8.79
N SER A 133 38.28 -5.19 8.94
CA SER A 133 39.04 -3.92 8.88
C SER A 133 39.05 -3.16 10.21
N GLY A 134 38.16 -3.51 11.14
CA GLY A 134 37.95 -2.76 12.38
C GLY A 134 37.37 -1.36 12.16
N ILE A 135 37.01 -1.01 10.92
CA ILE A 135 36.47 0.30 10.58
C ILE A 135 34.98 0.32 10.93
N GLU A 136 34.61 1.21 11.83
CA GLU A 136 33.21 1.46 12.17
C GLU A 136 32.50 2.16 11.01
N THR A 137 31.55 1.47 10.39
CA THR A 137 30.68 2.07 9.37
C THR A 137 29.29 2.31 9.94
N HIS A 138 28.86 3.58 9.92
CA HIS A 138 27.52 3.95 10.34
C HIS A 138 26.53 3.68 9.21
N VAL A 139 25.81 2.55 9.30
CA VAL A 139 24.78 2.21 8.32
C VAL A 139 23.44 2.73 8.81
N ALA A 140 22.68 3.36 7.92
CA ALA A 140 21.31 3.78 8.23
C ALA A 140 20.50 2.55 8.64
N LYS A 141 19.88 2.59 9.82
CA LYS A 141 19.06 1.47 10.31
C LYS A 141 17.92 1.26 9.31
N LYS A 142 17.99 0.20 8.49
CA LYS A 142 16.87 -0.21 7.65
C LYS A 142 15.69 -0.46 8.59
N ARG A 143 14.65 0.37 8.47
CA ARG A 143 13.41 0.14 9.20
C ARG A 143 12.88 -1.22 8.75
N LYS A 144 12.57 -2.09 9.73
CA LYS A 144 11.85 -3.33 9.41
C LYS A 144 10.58 -2.93 8.64
N PRO A 145 10.27 -3.59 7.51
CA PRO A 145 9.02 -3.32 6.81
C PRO A 145 7.88 -3.45 7.83
N SER A 146 7.02 -2.44 7.88
CA SER A 146 5.86 -2.48 8.77
C SER A 146 5.02 -3.70 8.41
N LYS A 147 4.56 -4.43 9.42
CA LYS A 147 3.60 -5.53 9.24
C LYS A 147 2.44 -5.01 8.37
N PRO A 148 2.05 -5.74 7.31
CA PRO A 148 0.94 -5.32 6.47
C PRO A 148 -0.34 -5.25 7.31
N SER A 149 -1.20 -4.30 6.98
CA SER A 149 -2.52 -4.14 7.58
C SER A 149 -3.57 -4.31 6.48
N PRO A 150 -4.60 -5.15 6.67
CA PRO A 150 -5.66 -5.36 5.68
C PRO A 150 -6.30 -4.06 5.19
N SER A 151 -6.64 -3.16 6.12
CA SER A 151 -7.17 -1.82 5.79
C SER A 151 -6.21 -0.99 4.93
N THR A 152 -4.90 -1.10 5.19
CA THR A 152 -3.89 -0.41 4.40
C THR A 152 -3.75 -1.04 3.00
N MET A 153 -3.85 -2.37 2.88
CA MET A 153 -3.82 -3.07 1.58
C MET A 153 -4.99 -2.65 0.70
N TYR A 154 -6.22 -2.72 1.23
CA TYR A 154 -7.42 -2.23 0.56
C TYR A 154 -7.24 -0.78 0.07
N THR A 155 -6.83 0.12 0.97
CA THR A 155 -6.65 1.55 0.65
C THR A 155 -5.57 1.75 -0.42
N ARG A 156 -4.52 0.93 -0.44
CA ARG A 156 -3.44 1.01 -1.43
C ARG A 156 -3.92 0.57 -2.82
N ILE A 157 -4.71 -0.51 -2.91
CA ILE A 157 -5.27 -0.95 -4.20
C ILE A 157 -6.23 0.10 -4.73
N GLN A 158 -7.17 0.57 -3.91
CA GLN A 158 -8.11 1.62 -4.29
C GLN A 158 -7.39 2.89 -4.77
N LYS A 159 -6.33 3.33 -4.07
CA LYS A 159 -5.50 4.47 -4.50
C LYS A 159 -4.78 4.20 -5.83
N LYS A 160 -4.32 2.97 -6.06
CA LYS A 160 -3.65 2.58 -7.30
C LYS A 160 -4.63 2.59 -8.48
N ILE A 161 -5.82 2.01 -8.32
CA ILE A 161 -6.92 2.04 -9.31
C ILE A 161 -7.26 3.50 -9.65
N ARG A 162 -7.53 4.34 -8.64
CA ARG A 162 -7.81 5.78 -8.84
C ARG A 162 -6.65 6.54 -9.48
N SER A 163 -5.41 6.20 -9.14
CA SER A 163 -4.24 6.82 -9.77
C SER A 163 -4.12 6.46 -11.25
N CYS A 164 -4.44 5.23 -11.61
CA CYS A 164 -4.51 4.79 -13.00
C CYS A 164 -5.65 5.49 -13.74
N SER A 165 -6.83 5.65 -13.12
CA SER A 165 -7.97 6.34 -13.73
C SER A 165 -7.72 7.84 -13.95
N GLN A 166 -7.02 8.51 -13.03
CA GLN A 166 -6.64 9.92 -13.19
C GLN A 166 -5.59 10.16 -14.28
N LYS A 167 -4.80 9.15 -14.66
CA LYS A 167 -3.77 9.26 -15.71
C LYS A 167 -4.36 9.33 -17.13
N LYS A 168 -5.69 9.37 -17.29
CA LYS A 168 -6.46 9.35 -18.55
C LYS A 168 -6.12 10.41 -19.61
N TYR A 169 -5.17 11.33 -19.41
CA TYR A 169 -5.00 12.48 -20.34
C TYR A 169 -3.57 12.88 -20.73
N GLN A 170 -2.53 12.06 -20.52
CA GLN A 170 -1.14 12.47 -20.82
C GLN A 170 -0.41 11.83 -22.00
N SER A 171 -1.04 10.97 -22.79
CA SER A 171 -0.47 10.60 -24.10
C SER A 171 -1.54 10.66 -25.18
N HIS A 172 -1.39 11.65 -26.06
CA HIS A 172 -1.97 11.67 -27.40
C HIS A 172 -1.82 10.25 -27.99
N TRP A 173 -2.93 9.53 -28.20
CA TRP A 173 -3.00 8.30 -29.00
C TRP A 173 -2.41 6.99 -28.45
N GLY A 174 -2.51 6.67 -27.16
CA GLY A 174 -2.08 5.34 -26.69
C GLY A 174 -2.66 4.91 -25.36
N SER A 175 -3.52 3.89 -25.42
CA SER A 175 -4.13 3.14 -24.31
C SER A 175 -3.14 2.83 -23.18
N LYS A 176 -3.20 3.55 -22.05
CA LYS A 176 -2.63 3.06 -20.80
C LYS A 176 -3.71 2.26 -20.10
N SER A 177 -3.71 0.94 -20.35
CA SER A 177 -4.59 0.01 -19.65
C SER A 177 -4.35 0.12 -18.15
N HIS A 178 -5.43 0.25 -17.37
CA HIS A 178 -5.37 0.26 -15.90
C HIS A 178 -4.86 -1.07 -15.36
N ALA A 179 -5.16 -2.15 -16.09
CA ALA A 179 -5.14 -3.47 -15.54
C ALA A 179 -3.72 -4.04 -15.29
N PRO A 180 -2.69 -3.93 -16.17
CA PRO A 180 -1.37 -4.48 -15.86
C PRO A 180 -0.74 -3.90 -14.58
N ASP A 181 -0.79 -2.58 -14.43
CA ASP A 181 -0.22 -1.85 -13.29
C ASP A 181 -0.90 -2.18 -11.96
N VAL A 182 -2.22 -2.44 -11.99
CA VAL A 182 -3.00 -2.83 -10.81
C VAL A 182 -2.80 -4.31 -10.50
N CYS A 183 -2.79 -5.17 -11.52
CA CYS A 183 -2.57 -6.61 -11.43
C CYS A 183 -1.21 -6.93 -10.81
N TYR A 184 -0.12 -6.36 -11.34
CA TYR A 184 1.22 -6.51 -10.74
C TYR A 184 1.27 -6.01 -9.29
N PHE A 185 0.54 -4.93 -8.99
CA PHE A 185 0.50 -4.42 -7.63
C PHE A 185 -0.22 -5.39 -6.68
N VAL A 186 -1.31 -6.01 -7.12
CA VAL A 186 -2.00 -7.05 -6.34
C VAL A 186 -1.13 -8.28 -6.12
N HIS A 187 -0.42 -8.76 -7.15
CA HIS A 187 0.53 -9.88 -6.99
C HIS A 187 1.57 -9.55 -5.92
N SER A 188 2.16 -8.36 -5.96
CA SER A 188 3.16 -7.94 -4.97
C SER A 188 2.61 -7.89 -3.53
N LEU A 189 1.30 -7.65 -3.36
CA LEU A 189 0.65 -7.66 -2.05
C LEU A 189 0.41 -9.10 -1.57
N LEU A 190 -0.01 -10.01 -2.46
CA LEU A 190 -0.16 -11.43 -2.15
C LEU A 190 1.19 -12.06 -1.77
N GLU A 191 2.26 -11.80 -2.54
CA GLU A 191 3.62 -12.24 -2.19
C GLU A 191 4.07 -11.68 -0.82
N SER A 192 3.65 -10.47 -0.47
CA SER A 192 3.96 -9.90 0.84
C SER A 192 3.25 -10.62 1.99
N LEU A 193 2.06 -11.18 1.74
CA LEU A 193 1.29 -11.96 2.70
C LEU A 193 1.86 -13.36 2.91
N ASP A 194 2.52 -13.94 1.90
CA ASP A 194 3.08 -15.30 1.99
C ASP A 194 4.10 -15.44 3.14
N ASN A 195 4.83 -14.36 3.42
CA ASN A 195 5.75 -14.29 4.55
C ASN A 195 5.07 -14.46 5.92
N TYR A 196 3.72 -14.35 5.98
CA TYR A 196 2.93 -14.43 7.20
C TYR A 196 2.10 -15.72 7.29
N THR A 197 2.05 -16.55 6.25
CA THR A 197 1.24 -17.79 6.20
C THR A 197 1.47 -18.68 7.41
N LYS A 198 2.72 -18.81 7.87
CA LYS A 198 3.07 -19.65 9.03
C LYS A 198 2.93 -18.94 10.38
N THR A 199 3.04 -17.61 10.42
CA THR A 199 3.15 -16.84 11.67
C THR A 199 1.84 -16.17 12.09
N ASP A 200 1.01 -15.79 11.12
CA ASP A 200 -0.26 -15.10 11.34
C ASP A 200 -1.27 -15.44 10.22
N PRO A 201 -1.84 -16.66 10.23
CA PRO A 201 -2.86 -17.11 9.27
C PRO A 201 -4.05 -16.16 9.13
N LYS A 202 -4.49 -15.57 10.24
CA LYS A 202 -5.61 -14.64 10.25
C LYS A 202 -5.32 -13.39 9.44
N LEU A 203 -4.12 -12.84 9.58
CA LEU A 203 -3.68 -11.71 8.74
C LEU A 203 -3.70 -12.06 7.26
N VAL A 204 -3.34 -13.28 6.89
CA VAL A 204 -3.34 -13.73 5.49
C VAL A 204 -4.76 -13.75 4.93
N VAL A 205 -5.72 -14.29 5.68
CA VAL A 205 -7.14 -14.32 5.28
C VAL A 205 -7.73 -12.92 5.21
N ASP A 206 -7.53 -12.10 6.24
CA ASP A 206 -8.02 -10.72 6.25
C ASP A 206 -7.38 -9.89 5.12
N GLY A 207 -6.10 -10.13 4.84
CA GLY A 207 -5.35 -9.49 3.76
C GLY A 207 -5.86 -9.92 2.38
N CYS A 208 -6.06 -11.21 2.16
CA CYS A 208 -6.62 -11.76 0.93
C CYS A 208 -8.04 -11.22 0.70
N TYR A 209 -8.90 -11.29 1.73
CA TYR A 209 -10.24 -10.69 1.69
C TYR A 209 -10.19 -9.22 1.29
N ALA A 210 -9.33 -8.41 1.95
CA ALA A 210 -9.19 -7.00 1.64
C ALA A 210 -8.72 -6.74 0.18
N ILE A 211 -7.86 -7.59 -0.36
CA ILE A 211 -7.40 -7.52 -1.74
C ILE A 211 -8.58 -7.83 -2.69
N VAL A 212 -9.28 -8.95 -2.49
CA VAL A 212 -10.40 -9.36 -3.34
C VAL A 212 -11.54 -8.37 -3.27
N SER A 213 -11.96 -7.95 -2.07
CA SER A 213 -13.02 -6.92 -1.90
C SER A 213 -12.65 -5.63 -2.61
N SER A 214 -11.40 -5.17 -2.52
CA SER A 214 -10.98 -3.97 -3.24
C SER A 214 -11.06 -4.13 -4.76
N PHE A 215 -10.87 -5.34 -5.27
CA PHE A 215 -11.01 -5.66 -6.69
C PHE A 215 -12.48 -5.66 -7.11
N VAL A 216 -13.34 -6.37 -6.38
CA VAL A 216 -14.78 -6.46 -6.62
C VAL A 216 -15.45 -5.09 -6.57
N GLU A 217 -15.20 -4.31 -5.52
CA GLU A 217 -15.87 -3.02 -5.29
C GLU A 217 -15.43 -1.92 -6.27
N ASN A 218 -14.28 -2.05 -6.91
CA ASN A 218 -13.75 -1.06 -7.85
C ASN A 218 -13.66 -1.63 -9.27
N PHE A 219 -14.34 -2.74 -9.54
CA PHE A 219 -14.23 -3.43 -10.83
C PHE A 219 -14.74 -2.57 -12.00
N ASP A 220 -15.81 -1.81 -11.78
CA ASP A 220 -16.38 -0.89 -12.77
C ASP A 220 -15.47 0.30 -13.11
N ASP A 221 -14.45 0.57 -12.28
CA ASP A 221 -13.44 1.60 -12.56
C ASP A 221 -12.35 1.10 -13.53
N PHE A 222 -12.30 -0.20 -13.87
CA PHE A 222 -11.36 -0.74 -14.83
C PHE A 222 -11.77 -0.40 -16.27
N ASP A 223 -10.83 0.09 -17.06
CA ASP A 223 -11.06 0.37 -18.48
C ASP A 223 -10.91 -0.93 -19.28
N ARG A 224 -12.02 -1.44 -19.84
CA ARG A 224 -12.08 -2.66 -20.68
C ARG A 224 -11.48 -3.91 -20.00
N PRO A 225 -12.03 -4.35 -18.86
CA PRO A 225 -11.47 -5.48 -18.10
C PRO A 225 -11.36 -6.78 -18.92
N GLY A 226 -12.31 -7.08 -19.82
CA GLY A 226 -12.30 -8.28 -20.68
C GLY A 226 -11.24 -8.32 -21.79
N TYR A 227 -10.39 -7.29 -21.92
CA TYR A 227 -9.26 -7.28 -22.87
C TYR A 227 -7.91 -7.27 -22.15
N CYS A 228 -7.88 -7.62 -20.87
CA CYS A 228 -6.66 -7.63 -20.10
C CYS A 228 -6.25 -9.04 -19.68
N GLU A 229 -5.33 -9.63 -20.44
CA GLU A 229 -4.66 -10.91 -20.10
C GLU A 229 -4.05 -10.90 -18.69
N ASN A 230 -3.52 -9.75 -18.24
CA ASN A 230 -2.98 -9.64 -16.88
C ASN A 230 -4.04 -9.77 -15.78
N LEU A 231 -5.31 -9.49 -16.10
CA LEU A 231 -6.40 -9.57 -15.16
C LEU A 231 -6.82 -11.02 -14.93
N GLU A 232 -6.87 -11.83 -15.98
CA GLU A 232 -7.05 -13.28 -15.89
C GLU A 232 -5.94 -13.92 -15.06
N MET A 233 -4.67 -13.60 -15.35
CA MET A 233 -3.53 -14.09 -14.55
C MET A 233 -3.60 -13.67 -13.09
N SER A 234 -4.10 -12.46 -12.80
CA SER A 234 -4.33 -12.00 -11.43
C SER A 234 -5.43 -12.73 -10.72
N VAL A 235 -6.54 -13.01 -11.40
CA VAL A 235 -7.62 -13.81 -10.84
C VAL A 235 -7.15 -15.23 -10.53
N ASP A 236 -6.40 -15.86 -11.44
CA ASP A 236 -5.80 -17.18 -11.20
C ASP A 236 -4.85 -17.16 -9.99
N THR A 237 -3.99 -16.14 -9.90
CA THR A 237 -3.07 -15.98 -8.75
C THR A 237 -3.84 -15.79 -7.44
N ILE A 238 -4.91 -14.98 -7.44
CA ILE A 238 -5.77 -14.77 -6.27
C ILE A 238 -6.43 -16.08 -5.84
N VAL A 239 -7.03 -16.80 -6.81
CA VAL A 239 -7.69 -18.08 -6.58
C VAL A 239 -6.72 -19.08 -5.98
N LYS A 240 -5.58 -19.30 -6.65
CA LYS A 240 -4.56 -20.24 -6.21
C LYS A 240 -4.13 -19.92 -4.79
N TYR A 241 -3.87 -18.64 -4.50
CA TYR A 241 -3.47 -18.23 -3.17
C TYR A 241 -4.58 -18.45 -2.12
N ALA A 242 -5.83 -18.10 -2.44
CA ALA A 242 -6.98 -18.24 -1.54
C ALA A 242 -7.34 -19.72 -1.26
N VAL A 243 -7.19 -20.58 -2.27
CA VAL A 243 -7.57 -22.01 -2.20
C VAL A 243 -6.41 -22.86 -1.71
N ASP A 244 -5.18 -22.67 -2.17
CA ASP A 244 -4.10 -23.61 -1.90
C ASP A 244 -3.22 -23.19 -0.73
N ASP A 245 -2.95 -21.88 -0.59
CA ASP A 245 -1.89 -21.40 0.31
C ASP A 245 -2.40 -21.02 1.71
N ILE A 246 -3.71 -20.83 1.89
CA ILE A 246 -4.28 -20.47 3.21
C ILE A 246 -4.33 -21.69 4.14
N PRO A 247 -3.70 -21.63 5.34
CA PRO A 247 -3.71 -22.73 6.30
C PRO A 247 -5.03 -22.76 7.07
N ARG A 248 -6.05 -23.35 6.43
CA ARG A 248 -7.45 -23.39 6.87
C ARG A 248 -7.65 -23.86 8.31
N ASN A 249 -6.86 -24.83 8.75
CA ASN A 249 -6.91 -25.40 10.10
C ASN A 249 -6.56 -24.39 11.21
N LEU A 250 -6.01 -23.23 10.86
CA LEU A 250 -5.61 -22.17 11.79
C LEU A 250 -6.53 -20.94 11.70
N VAL A 251 -7.62 -21.01 10.94
CA VAL A 251 -8.52 -19.88 10.65
C VAL A 251 -9.94 -20.22 11.13
N SER A 252 -10.70 -19.22 11.57
CA SER A 252 -12.09 -19.43 11.94
C SER A 252 -12.97 -19.72 10.73
N SER A 253 -13.95 -20.62 10.87
CA SER A 253 -14.90 -20.94 9.79
C SER A 253 -15.63 -19.69 9.26
N ASN A 254 -15.99 -18.76 10.15
CA ASN A 254 -16.64 -17.52 9.79
C ASN A 254 -15.76 -16.61 8.90
N ASP A 255 -14.44 -16.61 9.09
CA ASP A 255 -13.54 -15.83 8.23
C ASP A 255 -13.31 -16.51 6.88
N LEU A 256 -13.27 -17.85 6.86
CA LEU A 256 -13.26 -18.63 5.61
C LEU A 256 -14.56 -18.45 4.81
N ASP A 257 -15.72 -18.39 5.47
CA ASP A 257 -17.01 -18.16 4.83
C ASP A 257 -17.07 -16.79 4.16
N LYS A 258 -16.56 -15.74 4.82
CA LYS A 258 -16.45 -14.40 4.23
C LYS A 258 -15.56 -14.41 2.99
N LEU A 259 -14.41 -15.08 3.08
CA LEU A 259 -13.49 -15.21 1.94
C LEU A 259 -14.15 -15.97 0.78
N ALA A 260 -14.82 -17.07 1.07
CA ALA A 260 -15.55 -17.85 0.08
C ALA A 260 -16.65 -17.01 -0.61
N ASN A 261 -17.40 -16.21 0.15
CA ASN A 261 -18.45 -15.36 -0.39
C ASN A 261 -17.90 -14.25 -1.30
N ILE A 262 -16.81 -13.58 -0.90
CA ILE A 262 -16.22 -12.53 -1.77
C ILE A 262 -15.58 -13.12 -3.04
N MET A 263 -15.08 -14.35 -3.00
CA MET A 263 -14.61 -15.05 -4.20
C MET A 263 -15.75 -15.37 -5.18
N ILE A 264 -16.93 -15.74 -4.68
CA ILE A 264 -18.13 -15.89 -5.53
C ILE A 264 -18.54 -14.55 -6.13
N GLU A 265 -18.48 -13.46 -5.37
CA GLU A 265 -18.74 -12.12 -5.91
C GLU A 265 -17.72 -11.72 -6.99
N LEU A 266 -16.44 -12.05 -6.82
CA LEU A 266 -15.42 -11.87 -7.85
C LEU A 266 -15.78 -12.61 -9.14
N GLN A 267 -16.26 -13.86 -9.05
CA GLN A 267 -16.76 -14.59 -10.22
C GLN A 267 -17.91 -13.85 -10.89
N ASN A 268 -18.95 -13.50 -10.12
CA ASN A 268 -20.14 -12.84 -10.65
C ASN A 268 -19.80 -11.55 -11.39
N VAL A 269 -18.91 -10.74 -10.82
CA VAL A 269 -18.47 -9.49 -11.44
C VAL A 269 -17.62 -9.78 -12.68
N GLY A 270 -16.59 -10.62 -12.57
CA GLY A 270 -15.67 -10.89 -13.69
C GLY A 270 -16.28 -11.66 -14.86
N SER A 271 -17.28 -12.53 -14.62
CA SER A 271 -17.98 -13.28 -15.68
C SER A 271 -18.71 -12.36 -16.65
N SER A 272 -19.25 -11.23 -16.18
CA SER A 272 -19.89 -10.25 -17.07
C SER A 272 -18.94 -9.62 -18.09
N TYR A 273 -17.63 -9.80 -17.89
CA TYR A 273 -16.56 -9.29 -18.75
C TYR A 273 -15.74 -10.39 -19.43
N GLY A 274 -16.19 -11.65 -19.36
CA GLY A 274 -15.53 -12.78 -20.01
C GLY A 274 -14.22 -13.25 -19.37
N LEU A 275 -13.89 -12.81 -18.15
CA LEU A 275 -12.64 -13.19 -17.47
C LEU A 275 -12.51 -14.68 -17.14
N PHE A 276 -13.62 -15.41 -17.21
CA PHE A 276 -13.69 -16.83 -16.86
C PHE A 276 -14.11 -17.69 -18.06
N ASP A 277 -14.27 -17.11 -19.25
CA ASP A 277 -14.83 -17.81 -20.41
C ASP A 277 -13.90 -18.93 -20.91
N ASP A 278 -12.59 -18.75 -20.77
CA ASP A 278 -11.58 -19.75 -21.15
C ASP A 278 -11.41 -20.88 -20.12
N TYR A 279 -12.09 -20.80 -18.98
CA TYR A 279 -11.99 -21.79 -17.93
C TYR A 279 -13.26 -22.65 -17.83
N GLU A 280 -13.48 -23.52 -18.82
CA GLU A 280 -14.60 -24.48 -18.79
C GLU A 280 -14.61 -25.37 -17.53
N GLU A 281 -13.44 -25.55 -16.89
CA GLU A 281 -13.25 -26.40 -15.71
C GLU A 281 -13.17 -25.62 -14.39
N PHE A 282 -13.04 -24.29 -14.44
CA PHE A 282 -12.86 -23.49 -13.23
C PHE A 282 -14.20 -23.05 -12.64
N ASP A 283 -14.74 -23.86 -11.73
CA ASP A 283 -15.92 -23.50 -10.96
C ASP A 283 -15.53 -22.78 -9.65
N MET A 284 -15.76 -21.46 -9.60
CA MET A 284 -15.52 -20.70 -8.36
C MET A 284 -16.44 -21.16 -7.21
N LYS A 285 -17.60 -21.77 -7.47
CA LYS A 285 -18.42 -22.37 -6.42
C LYS A 285 -17.73 -23.56 -5.80
N LYS A 286 -17.08 -24.40 -6.62
CA LYS A 286 -16.24 -25.50 -6.14
C LYS A 286 -15.06 -24.94 -5.33
N SER A 287 -14.37 -23.92 -5.83
CA SER A 287 -13.29 -23.24 -5.10
C SER A 287 -13.76 -22.65 -3.76
N ALA A 288 -14.94 -22.02 -3.73
CA ALA A 288 -15.55 -21.49 -2.51
C ALA A 288 -15.90 -22.61 -1.51
N ASN A 289 -16.41 -23.75 -1.98
CA ASN A 289 -16.64 -24.92 -1.13
C ASN A 289 -15.32 -25.48 -0.58
N LEU A 290 -14.27 -25.54 -1.39
CA LEU A 290 -12.92 -25.93 -0.93
C LEU A 290 -12.35 -24.95 0.09
N ILE A 291 -12.67 -23.65 0.00
CA ILE A 291 -12.29 -22.65 1.02
C ILE A 291 -13.01 -22.95 2.34
N ARG A 292 -14.32 -23.24 2.30
CA ARG A 292 -15.15 -23.50 3.50
C ARG A 292 -14.81 -24.83 4.18
N ASN A 293 -14.69 -25.90 3.38
CA ASN A 293 -14.70 -27.27 3.87
C ASN A 293 -13.34 -27.97 3.80
N GLY A 294 -12.36 -27.40 3.08
CA GLY A 294 -11.08 -28.07 2.80
C GLY A 294 -11.17 -29.07 1.63
N ARG A 295 -10.03 -29.67 1.26
CA ARG A 295 -9.96 -30.65 0.15
C ARG A 295 -10.56 -32.02 0.50
N ASP A 296 -10.63 -32.36 1.78
CA ASP A 296 -10.95 -33.72 2.23
C ASP A 296 -12.45 -34.05 2.12
N SER A 297 -13.33 -33.08 1.83
CA SER A 297 -14.78 -33.29 1.87
C SER A 297 -15.40 -33.88 0.58
N GLU A 298 -14.74 -33.81 -0.57
CA GLU A 298 -15.34 -34.23 -1.86
C GLU A 298 -14.76 -35.55 -2.41
N GLU A 299 -13.51 -35.91 -2.12
CA GLU A 299 -12.90 -37.15 -2.67
C GLU A 299 -13.40 -38.45 -2.02
N GLU A 300 -13.99 -38.40 -0.82
CA GLU A 300 -14.53 -39.61 -0.16
C GLU A 300 -15.93 -40.04 -0.64
N GLU A 301 -16.70 -39.16 -1.32
CA GLU A 301 -18.06 -39.51 -1.77
C GLU A 301 -18.10 -40.20 -3.13
N GLU A 302 -17.14 -39.94 -4.04
CA GLU A 302 -17.16 -40.51 -5.39
C GLU A 302 -16.81 -42.03 -5.42
N TYR A 303 -16.19 -42.55 -4.35
CA TYR A 303 -15.95 -43.99 -4.17
C TYR A 303 -17.05 -44.75 -3.42
N LYS A 304 -18.08 -44.07 -2.89
CA LYS A 304 -19.26 -44.74 -2.30
C LYS A 304 -20.36 -45.00 -3.32
N LYS A 305 -19.98 -45.47 -4.51
CA LYS A 305 -20.94 -46.11 -5.42
C LYS A 305 -21.38 -47.42 -4.76
N PRO A 306 -22.69 -47.65 -4.51
CA PRO A 306 -23.13 -48.89 -3.88
C PRO A 306 -22.73 -50.05 -4.78
N ALA A 307 -21.95 -51.00 -4.23
CA ALA A 307 -21.70 -52.26 -4.89
C ALA A 307 -23.06 -52.86 -5.28
N ALA A 308 -23.23 -53.13 -6.58
CA ALA A 308 -24.44 -53.73 -7.11
C ALA A 308 -24.79 -54.96 -6.28
N ALA A 309 -25.98 -54.95 -5.67
CA ALA A 309 -26.48 -56.03 -4.85
C ALA A 309 -26.53 -57.32 -5.68
N VAL A 310 -25.58 -58.24 -5.43
CA VAL A 310 -25.71 -59.63 -5.85
C VAL A 310 -26.69 -60.28 -4.88
N ALA A 311 -27.91 -60.47 -5.35
CA ALA A 311 -28.94 -61.22 -4.65
C ALA A 311 -28.49 -62.68 -4.47
N VAL A 312 -28.40 -63.13 -3.22
CA VAL A 312 -28.31 -64.56 -2.85
C VAL A 312 -29.46 -64.86 -1.89
N PRO A 313 -30.25 -65.94 -2.12
CA PRO A 313 -31.37 -66.27 -1.26
C PRO A 313 -30.97 -67.15 -0.05
N SER A 314 -31.53 -66.77 1.10
CA SER A 314 -32.13 -67.60 2.18
C SER A 314 -31.42 -68.86 2.71
N ALA A 315 -31.16 -68.87 4.03
CA ALA A 315 -31.61 -69.96 4.94
C ALA A 315 -31.46 -69.55 6.42
N ALA A 316 -32.34 -70.13 7.25
CA ALA A 316 -32.73 -69.75 8.61
C ALA A 316 -31.82 -70.26 9.76
N ALA A 317 -31.97 -69.65 10.94
CA ALA A 317 -32.07 -70.23 12.31
C ALA A 317 -31.48 -69.25 13.36
N ILE A 318 -32.29 -68.59 14.20
CA ILE A 318 -32.64 -68.97 15.59
C ILE A 318 -31.42 -69.10 16.52
N VAL A 319 -31.31 -68.22 17.54
CA VAL A 319 -31.24 -68.53 18.99
C VAL A 319 -31.15 -67.21 19.80
N GLN A 320 -31.89 -67.19 20.91
CA GLN A 320 -32.10 -66.09 21.85
C GLN A 320 -31.02 -65.98 22.96
N ALA A 321 -30.71 -64.73 23.34
CA ALA A 321 -30.62 -64.16 24.71
C ALA A 321 -29.48 -64.61 25.68
N PRO A 322 -29.40 -64.07 26.91
CA PRO A 322 -28.93 -62.71 27.26
C PRO A 322 -27.89 -62.71 28.41
N ILE A 323 -27.01 -61.69 28.55
CA ILE A 323 -26.29 -61.48 29.82
C ILE A 323 -26.22 -59.99 30.17
N SER A 324 -26.76 -59.69 31.34
CA SER A 324 -26.74 -58.47 32.13
C SER A 324 -25.43 -58.35 32.93
N LYS A 325 -24.95 -57.11 33.17
CA LYS A 325 -24.46 -56.67 34.49
C LYS A 325 -24.20 -55.17 34.57
N LYS A 326 -24.80 -54.56 35.59
CA LYS A 326 -24.53 -53.24 36.18
C LYS A 326 -23.17 -53.23 36.89
N LEU A 327 -22.54 -52.05 36.98
CA LEU A 327 -21.78 -51.52 38.13
C LEU A 327 -21.42 -50.05 37.79
N ASN A 328 -22.07 -49.03 38.36
CA ASN A 328 -21.77 -48.33 39.62
C ASN A 328 -20.31 -47.82 39.76
N GLY A 329 -20.15 -46.49 39.95
CA GLY A 329 -18.95 -45.90 40.55
C GLY A 329 -18.58 -44.49 40.06
N SER A 330 -19.22 -43.47 40.62
CA SER A 330 -18.64 -42.13 40.88
C SER A 330 -18.18 -42.12 42.36
N PRO A 331 -17.47 -41.13 42.95
CA PRO A 331 -16.76 -39.94 42.44
C PRO A 331 -15.27 -39.89 42.93
N ASP A 332 -14.47 -38.89 42.53
CA ASP A 332 -13.93 -37.88 43.47
C ASP A 332 -12.84 -36.96 42.88
N THR A 333 -13.08 -35.68 43.13
CA THR A 333 -12.19 -34.57 43.50
C THR A 333 -10.66 -34.68 43.38
N ALA A 334 -10.04 -33.65 42.77
CA ALA A 334 -8.88 -32.96 43.32
C ALA A 334 -8.69 -31.58 42.69
N ALA A 335 -8.87 -30.55 43.52
CA ALA A 335 -8.43 -29.19 43.27
C ALA A 335 -6.89 -29.10 43.36
N THR A 336 -6.30 -28.15 42.64
CA THR A 336 -4.96 -27.66 42.97
C THR A 336 -4.95 -26.15 42.77
N GLU A 337 -5.03 -25.44 43.90
CA GLU A 337 -4.61 -24.04 44.06
C GLU A 337 -3.09 -23.96 44.25
N ALA A 338 -2.59 -22.72 44.10
CA ALA A 338 -1.29 -22.20 44.53
C ALA A 338 -0.09 -22.51 43.61
N SER A 339 0.89 -21.64 43.43
CA SER A 339 1.12 -20.22 43.73
C SER A 339 2.54 -19.98 43.23
N MET A 340 2.74 -19.00 42.35
CA MET A 340 3.94 -18.14 42.26
C MET A 340 3.72 -17.07 41.20
#